data_AF-A0A930WBM2-F1
#
_entry.id   AF-A0A930WBM2-F1
#
_cell.length_a   1.000
_cell.length_b   1.000
_cell.length_c   1.000
_cell.angle_alpha   90.00
_cell.angle_beta   90.00
_cell.angle_gamma   90.00
#
_symmetry.space_group_name_H-M   'P 1'
#
loop_
_entity.id
_entity.type
_entity.pdbx_description
1 polymer ?
#
loop_
_entity_poly.entity_id
_entity_poly.type
_entity_poly.pdbx_seq_one_letter_code
_entity_poly.pdbx_strand_id
1 'polypeptide(L)'
;MHQPVTDNPFVIMVINMVIVFAVLTAVWGLIELTHIIDPTKKKAEPAAPPQPAAAPAAPVMAVAPAAEEEGISAETIAVIAAAVAACGCSPAQIKAVRPAEQPSWSRYARVRGMR
;
A
#
# COMPACT_ATOMS: atom_id res chain seq x y z
N MET A 1 -3.04 -35.39 -27.02
CA MET A 1 -4.25 -34.64 -27.38
C MET A 1 -4.99 -34.31 -26.09
N HIS A 2 -4.78 -33.11 -25.53
CA HIS A 2 -5.51 -32.68 -24.34
C HIS A 2 -6.90 -32.22 -24.81
N GLN A 3 -7.90 -33.06 -24.58
CA GLN A 3 -9.29 -32.75 -24.89
C GLN A 3 -9.75 -31.57 -24.01
N PRO A 4 -10.57 -30.63 -24.51
CA PRO A 4 -11.22 -29.67 -23.64
C PRO A 4 -12.07 -30.44 -22.62
N VAL A 5 -11.81 -30.22 -21.33
CA VAL A 5 -12.42 -30.98 -20.23
C VAL A 5 -13.92 -30.71 -20.10
N THR A 6 -14.45 -29.70 -20.79
CA THR A 6 -15.89 -29.42 -20.91
C THR A 6 -16.15 -28.41 -22.04
N ASP A 7 -16.96 -28.80 -23.04
CA ASP A 7 -17.40 -27.92 -24.15
C ASP A 7 -18.73 -27.20 -23.89
N ASN A 8 -19.32 -27.41 -22.70
CA ASN A 8 -20.63 -26.86 -22.36
C ASN A 8 -20.52 -25.47 -21.69
N PRO A 9 -21.07 -24.39 -22.30
CA PRO A 9 -20.95 -23.03 -21.77
C PRO A 9 -21.61 -22.84 -20.39
N PHE A 10 -22.67 -23.60 -20.09
CA PHE A 10 -23.32 -23.55 -18.76
C PHE A 10 -22.40 -24.11 -17.68
N VAL A 11 -21.66 -25.19 -17.98
CA VAL A 11 -20.72 -25.79 -17.02
C VAL A 11 -19.56 -24.86 -16.76
N ILE A 12 -19.05 -24.17 -17.79
CA ILE A 12 -17.99 -23.16 -17.65
C ILE A 12 -18.44 -22.02 -16.73
N MET A 13 -19.69 -21.54 -16.89
CA MET A 13 -20.27 -20.51 -16.02
C MET A 13 -20.31 -20.97 -14.56
N VAL A 14 -20.82 -22.18 -14.30
CA VAL A 14 -20.92 -22.72 -12.94
C VAL A 14 -19.53 -22.92 -12.32
N ILE A 15 -18.56 -23.45 -13.07
CA ILE A 15 -17.18 -23.63 -12.60
C ILE A 15 -16.57 -22.28 -12.20
N ASN A 16 -16.72 -21.25 -13.02
CA ASN A 16 -16.17 -19.93 -12.71
C ASN A 16 -16.82 -19.34 -11.44
N MET A 17 -18.15 -19.43 -11.30
CA MET A 17 -18.82 -18.98 -10.09
C MET A 17 -18.29 -19.70 -8.85
N VAL A 18 -18.19 -21.03 -8.89
CA VAL A 18 -17.70 -21.83 -7.75
C VAL A 18 -16.25 -21.51 -7.41
N ILE A 19 -15.36 -21.37 -8.41
CA ILE A 19 -13.95 -21.05 -8.18
C ILE A 19 -13.80 -19.68 -7.51
N VAL A 20 -14.53 -18.67 -7.99
CA VAL A 20 -14.47 -17.31 -7.42
C VAL A 20 -14.93 -17.34 -5.96
N PHE A 21 -16.05 -17.99 -5.66
CA PHE A 21 -16.50 -18.15 -4.28
C PHE A 21 -15.50 -18.92 -3.43
N ALA A 22 -14.95 -20.03 -3.93
CA ALA A 22 -13.96 -20.83 -3.21
C ALA A 22 -12.71 -20.01 -2.84
N VAL A 23 -12.20 -19.20 -3.76
CA VAL A 23 -11.05 -18.32 -3.50
C VAL A 23 -11.40 -17.26 -2.46
N LEU A 24 -12.56 -16.61 -2.57
CA LEU A 24 -13.00 -15.61 -1.60
C LEU A 24 -13.18 -16.21 -0.19
N THR A 25 -13.83 -17.37 -0.09
CA THR A 25 -13.99 -18.09 1.18
C THR A 25 -12.64 -18.55 1.73
N ALA A 26 -11.69 -18.96 0.89
CA ALA A 26 -10.35 -19.32 1.33
C ALA A 26 -9.59 -18.13 1.93
N VAL A 27 -9.66 -16.95 1.30
CA VAL A 27 -9.05 -15.73 1.85
C VAL A 27 -9.71 -15.31 3.16
N TRP A 28 -11.04 -15.32 3.21
CA TRP A 28 -11.77 -15.02 4.44
C TRP A 28 -11.45 -16.00 5.57
N GLY A 29 -11.46 -17.30 5.28
CA GLY A 29 -11.10 -18.35 6.22
C GLY A 29 -9.65 -18.29 6.68
N LEU A 30 -8.72 -17.92 5.79
CA LEU A 30 -7.31 -17.75 6.16
C LEU A 30 -7.12 -16.60 7.16
N ILE A 31 -7.86 -15.49 7.00
CA ILE A 31 -7.85 -14.36 7.94
C ILE A 31 -8.42 -14.78 9.30
N GLU A 32 -9.54 -15.50 9.33
CA GLU A 32 -10.14 -15.97 10.58
C GLU A 32 -9.25 -17.02 11.28
N LEU A 33 -8.63 -17.90 10.50
CA LEU A 33 -7.71 -18.92 11.00
C LEU A 33 -6.47 -18.28 11.62
N THR A 34 -5.87 -17.28 10.97
CA THR A 34 -4.74 -16.54 11.55
C THR A 34 -5.18 -15.73 12.76
N HIS A 35 -6.39 -15.18 12.79
CA HIS A 35 -6.91 -14.46 13.96
C HIS A 35 -7.07 -15.37 15.20
N ILE A 36 -7.53 -16.62 15.00
CA ILE A 36 -7.66 -17.61 16.08
C ILE A 36 -6.28 -18.16 16.51
N ILE A 37 -5.39 -18.41 15.55
CA ILE A 37 -4.02 -18.90 15.78
C ILE A 37 -3.06 -17.75 16.08
N ASP A 38 -3.54 -16.51 16.23
CA ASP A 38 -2.76 -15.39 16.75
C ASP A 38 -3.01 -15.21 18.25
N PRO A 39 -2.37 -16.05 19.11
CA PRO A 39 -2.44 -15.91 20.55
C PRO A 39 -1.68 -14.67 21.04
N THR A 40 -1.07 -13.86 20.16
CA THR A 40 -0.35 -12.64 20.56
C THR A 40 -1.28 -11.46 20.86
N LYS A 41 -2.59 -11.59 20.59
CA LYS A 41 -3.61 -10.63 21.06
C LYS A 41 -3.94 -10.73 22.55
N LYS A 42 -3.38 -11.68 23.30
CA LYS A 42 -3.42 -11.68 24.77
C LYS A 42 -2.41 -10.70 25.38
N LYS A 43 -2.44 -9.41 25.00
CA LYS A 43 -2.10 -8.27 25.86
C LYS A 43 -2.45 -6.95 25.17
N ALA A 44 -3.74 -6.64 25.05
CA ALA A 44 -4.17 -5.25 25.03
C ALA A 44 -5.15 -5.09 26.18
N GLU A 45 -4.62 -4.58 27.29
CA GLU A 45 -5.37 -4.04 28.42
C GLU A 45 -6.60 -3.24 27.92
N PRO A 46 -7.76 -3.35 28.59
CA PRO A 46 -8.85 -2.42 28.40
C PRO A 46 -8.35 -1.01 28.75
N ALA A 47 -8.02 -0.20 27.75
CA ALA A 47 -7.76 1.22 27.97
C ALA A 47 -9.10 1.88 28.34
N ALA A 48 -9.20 2.16 29.64
CA ALA A 48 -10.29 2.78 30.36
C ALA A 48 -10.71 4.15 29.75
N PRO A 49 -11.93 4.64 30.07
CA PRO A 49 -12.64 5.68 29.32
C PRO A 49 -12.00 7.08 29.36
N PRO A 50 -12.31 7.95 28.39
CA PRO A 50 -11.71 9.27 28.27
C PRO A 50 -12.10 10.17 29.45
N GLN A 51 -11.12 10.54 30.28
CA GLN A 51 -11.30 11.51 31.35
C GLN A 51 -11.05 12.94 30.81
N PRO A 52 -11.91 13.95 31.11
CA PRO A 52 -11.84 15.26 30.47
C PRO A 52 -10.96 16.30 31.21
N ALA A 53 -10.41 17.21 30.40
CA ALA A 53 -10.06 18.63 30.65
C ALA A 53 -8.84 19.03 31.49
N ALA A 54 -7.89 19.73 30.84
CA ALA A 54 -7.35 21.04 31.28
C ALA A 54 -6.53 21.71 30.15
N ALA A 55 -6.90 22.94 29.77
CA ALA A 55 -6.15 23.86 28.89
C ALA A 55 -5.30 24.84 29.75
N PRO A 56 -4.56 25.83 29.20
CA PRO A 56 -3.65 25.89 28.04
C PRO A 56 -2.26 26.45 28.42
N ALA A 57 -1.22 26.23 27.61
CA ALA A 57 0.01 27.05 27.66
C ALA A 57 0.53 27.30 26.23
N ALA A 58 0.43 28.55 25.79
CA ALA A 58 0.95 29.08 24.54
C ALA A 58 2.45 29.43 24.67
N PRO A 59 3.11 30.02 23.65
CA PRO A 59 3.40 29.48 22.33
C PRO A 59 4.93 29.51 22.07
N VAL A 60 5.53 28.46 21.53
CA VAL A 60 6.87 28.54 20.95
C VAL A 60 6.75 28.75 19.45
N MET A 61 6.95 29.99 19.03
CA MET A 61 7.07 30.39 17.62
C MET A 61 8.43 29.96 17.03
N ALA A 62 8.38 29.68 15.72
CA ALA A 62 9.47 29.43 14.76
C ALA A 62 10.11 28.04 14.86
N VAL A 63 10.02 27.16 13.84
CA VAL A 63 10.31 27.42 12.43
C VAL A 63 9.39 26.58 11.54
N ALA A 64 8.72 27.20 10.57
CA ALA A 64 8.19 26.50 9.39
C ALA A 64 9.30 26.36 8.34
N PRO A 65 9.43 25.17 7.73
CA PRO A 65 9.02 24.99 6.35
C PRO A 65 7.90 23.94 6.33
N ALA A 66 6.72 24.33 5.88
CA ALA A 66 6.35 24.22 4.48
C ALA A 66 6.15 22.76 4.07
N ALA A 67 4.87 22.45 3.88
CA ALA A 67 4.37 21.36 3.07
C ALA A 67 4.62 19.95 3.62
N GLU A 68 3.68 19.49 4.44
CA GLU A 68 3.11 18.15 4.27
C GLU A 68 2.48 18.08 2.85
N GLU A 69 3.30 18.15 1.80
CA GLU A 69 2.88 17.93 0.42
C GLU A 69 2.87 16.42 0.17
N GLU A 70 1.66 15.89 -0.01
CA GLU A 70 1.34 14.67 -0.74
C GLU A 70 2.39 13.54 -0.75
N GLY A 71 2.20 12.59 0.17
CA GLY A 71 2.29 11.18 -0.16
C GLY A 71 3.65 10.49 -0.07
N ILE A 72 4.74 11.17 0.32
CA ILE A 72 6.04 10.52 0.55
C ILE A 72 6.68 11.02 1.84
N SER A 73 7.02 10.09 2.74
CA SER A 73 7.63 10.43 4.04
C SER A 73 9.07 10.90 3.88
N ALA A 74 9.53 11.76 4.80
CA ALA A 74 10.88 12.31 4.80
C ALA A 74 11.96 11.21 4.89
N GLU A 75 11.67 10.10 5.57
CA GLU A 75 12.54 8.92 5.65
C GLU A 75 12.74 8.31 4.26
N THR A 76 11.69 8.22 3.46
CA THR A 76 11.77 7.68 2.09
C THR A 76 12.63 8.57 1.20
N ILE A 77 12.49 9.89 1.32
CA ILE A 77 13.33 10.87 0.60
C ILE A 77 14.79 10.74 1.03
N ALA A 78 15.06 10.57 2.33
CA ALA A 78 16.41 10.39 2.85
C ALA A 78 17.06 9.10 2.34
N VAL A 79 16.31 7.99 2.29
CA VAL A 79 16.78 6.71 1.71
C VAL A 79 17.08 6.85 0.22
N ILE A 80 16.21 7.51 -0.55
CA ILE A 80 16.43 7.78 -1.98
C ILE A 80 17.69 8.64 -2.17
N ALA A 81 17.86 9.70 -1.39
CA ALA A 81 19.03 10.56 -1.45
C ALA A 81 20.32 9.80 -1.11
N ALA A 82 20.29 8.93 -0.09
CA ALA A 82 21.42 8.08 0.27
C ALA A 82 21.76 7.05 -0.83
N ALA A 83 20.75 6.46 -1.47
CA ALA A 83 20.96 5.53 -2.58
C ALA A 83 21.57 6.24 -3.80
N VAL A 84 21.10 7.44 -4.13
CA VAL A 84 21.66 8.28 -5.19
C VAL A 84 23.11 8.69 -4.86
N ALA A 85 23.39 8.98 -3.59
CA ALA A 85 24.75 9.23 -3.11
C ALA A 85 25.68 8.02 -3.30
N ALA A 86 25.20 6.81 -3.03
CA ALA A 86 25.96 5.58 -3.24
C ALA A 86 26.23 5.27 -4.72
N CYS A 87 25.35 5.70 -5.62
CA CYS A 87 25.54 5.60 -7.08
C CYS A 87 26.55 6.61 -7.65
N GLY A 88 27.22 7.40 -6.80
CA GLY A 88 28.25 8.36 -7.20
C GLY A 88 27.74 9.77 -7.52
N CYS A 89 26.47 10.07 -7.28
CA CYS A 89 25.91 11.41 -7.41
C CYS A 89 25.98 12.12 -6.06
N SER A 90 26.65 13.27 -5.95
CA SER A 90 26.73 13.96 -4.65
C SER A 90 25.35 14.48 -4.20
N PRO A 91 25.05 14.55 -2.89
CA PRO A 91 23.76 15.04 -2.39
C PRO A 91 23.46 16.48 -2.83
N ALA A 92 24.49 17.27 -3.18
CA ALA A 92 24.35 18.61 -3.75
C ALA A 92 23.78 18.63 -5.19
N GLN A 93 23.76 17.49 -5.88
CA GLN A 93 23.16 17.36 -7.22
C GLN A 93 21.66 17.07 -7.17
N ILE A 94 21.12 16.72 -6.00
CA ILE A 94 19.70 16.40 -5.82
C ILE A 94 18.94 17.71 -5.59
N LYS A 95 18.32 18.25 -6.66
CA LYS A 95 17.54 19.51 -6.59
C LYS A 95 16.13 19.34 -6.02
N ALA A 96 15.47 18.23 -6.34
CA ALA A 96 14.12 17.90 -5.86
C ALA A 96 13.88 16.40 -6.02
N VAL A 97 13.09 15.84 -5.11
CA VAL A 97 12.55 14.48 -5.23
C VAL A 97 11.05 14.64 -5.42
N ARG A 98 10.51 14.11 -6.52
CA ARG A 98 9.08 14.14 -6.82
C ARG A 98 8.63 12.71 -7.11
N PRO A 99 7.41 12.31 -6.68
CA PRO A 99 6.80 11.08 -7.16
C PRO A 99 6.81 11.09 -8.69
N ALA A 100 7.28 10.01 -9.31
CA ALA A 100 7.16 9.87 -10.75
C ALA A 100 5.66 9.79 -11.11
N GLU A 101 5.23 10.55 -12.12
CA GLU A 101 3.88 10.37 -12.65
C GLU A 101 3.72 8.94 -13.13
N GLN A 102 2.84 8.19 -12.46
CA GLN A 102 2.49 6.84 -12.89
C GLN A 102 1.85 6.96 -14.27
N PRO A 103 2.36 6.25 -15.29
CA PRO A 103 1.82 6.37 -16.63
C PRO A 103 0.36 5.94 -16.60
N SER A 104 -0.55 6.85 -16.95
CA SER A 104 -1.93 6.47 -17.20
C SER A 104 -1.95 5.36 -18.25
N TRP A 105 -2.90 4.42 -18.12
CA TRP A 105 -3.03 3.29 -19.05
C TRP A 105 -2.95 3.74 -20.52
N SER A 106 -3.57 4.88 -20.84
CA SER A 106 -3.55 5.52 -22.16
C SER A 106 -2.17 6.02 -22.59
N ARG A 107 -1.35 6.53 -21.67
CA ARG A 107 0.02 6.96 -21.96
C ARG A 107 0.96 5.76 -22.12
N TYR A 108 0.79 4.73 -21.30
CA TYR A 108 1.59 3.50 -21.37
C TYR A 108 1.36 2.74 -22.68
N ALA A 109 0.09 2.55 -23.08
CA ALA A 109 -0.26 1.90 -24.33
C ALA A 109 0.28 2.64 -25.56
N ARG A 110 0.27 3.99 -25.54
CA ARG A 110 0.80 4.81 -26.64
C ARG A 110 2.33 4.71 -26.74
N VAL A 111 3.05 4.81 -25.62
CA VAL A 111 4.52 4.76 -25.61
C VAL A 111 5.04 3.35 -25.97
N ARG A 112 4.31 2.31 -25.58
CA ARG A 112 4.72 0.91 -25.81
C ARG A 112 4.19 0.31 -27.12
N GLY A 113 3.09 0.82 -27.66
CA GLY A 113 2.50 0.38 -28.93
C GLY A 113 3.14 0.99 -30.19
N MET A 114 4.09 1.91 -30.03
CA MET A 114 4.90 2.49 -31.12
C MET A 114 6.28 1.81 -31.28
N ARG A 115 6.49 0.66 -30.65
CA ARG A 115 7.71 -0.15 -30.76
C ARG A 115 7.43 -1.47 -31.47
#